data_AF-A0A955D270-F1
#
_entry.id   AF-A0A955D270-F1
#
_cell.length_a   1.000
_cell.length_b   1.000
_cell.length_c   1.000
_cell.angle_alpha   90.00
_cell.angle_beta   90.00
_cell.angle_gamma   90.00
#
_symmetry.space_group_name_H-M   'P 1'
#
loop_
_entity.id
_entity.type
_entity.pdbx_description
1 polymer ?
#
loop_
_entity_poly.entity_id
_entity_poly.type
_entity_poly.pdbx_seq_one_letter_code
_entity_poly.pdbx_strand_id
1 'polypeptide(L)'
;MTATRSLRRRAFTLLELVVVIGIIVLLASLVLGVASIVSAQSERRECEGAIALLDTAIAEYESASGRPITYGQNMPAGAGQPAKSYDIQSTLADSDIVVATLNLLDTSDSAKTILSKIGGNLLRPLSGSTVGTLEFVDPWDRRVMVVYPGAKWVAGQGVKDVDGTIRTVAENTYGICRNRKALIVSGGPDGQLGKLDGTDAQRAQANDNVYSYEPEKP
;
A
#
# COMPACT_ATOMS: atom_id res chain seq x y z
N MET A 1 -21.69 -49.09 63.77
CA MET A 1 -22.57 -47.93 63.49
C MET A 1 -21.71 -46.84 62.87
N THR A 2 -21.85 -46.58 61.57
CA THR A 2 -20.97 -45.66 60.83
C THR A 2 -21.81 -44.49 60.34
N ALA A 3 -21.60 -43.30 60.90
CA ALA A 3 -22.37 -42.11 60.55
C ALA A 3 -21.84 -41.50 59.24
N THR A 4 -22.67 -41.49 58.20
CA THR A 4 -22.40 -40.82 56.92
C THR A 4 -22.56 -39.31 57.07
N ARG A 5 -21.45 -38.57 57.06
CA ARG A 5 -21.45 -37.11 57.12
C ARG A 5 -21.94 -36.54 55.79
N SER A 6 -23.19 -36.07 55.77
CA SER A 6 -23.75 -35.30 54.65
C SER A 6 -22.94 -34.02 54.44
N LEU A 7 -22.23 -33.93 53.31
CA LEU A 7 -21.58 -32.71 52.85
C LEU A 7 -22.68 -31.76 52.38
N ARG A 8 -22.98 -30.72 53.18
CA ARG A 8 -23.85 -29.60 52.76
C ARG A 8 -23.28 -29.01 51.47
N ARG A 9 -23.92 -29.27 50.33
CA ARG A 9 -23.65 -28.55 49.08
C ARG A 9 -24.24 -27.15 49.26
N ARG A 10 -23.38 -26.12 49.24
CA ARG A 10 -23.83 -24.72 49.19
C ARG A 10 -24.43 -24.51 47.79
N ALA A 11 -25.71 -24.20 47.73
CA ALA A 11 -26.35 -23.77 46.49
C ALA A 11 -26.00 -22.29 46.25
N PHE A 12 -25.59 -21.97 45.02
CA PHE A 12 -25.32 -20.59 44.60
C PHE A 12 -26.61 -19.77 44.58
N THR A 13 -26.52 -18.51 45.01
CA THR A 13 -27.64 -17.58 44.95
C THR A 13 -27.81 -17.04 43.54
N LEU A 14 -29.04 -16.67 43.17
CA LEU A 14 -29.34 -16.04 41.88
C LEU A 14 -28.53 -14.75 41.71
N LEU A 15 -28.35 -13.99 42.80
CA LEU A 15 -27.55 -12.77 42.81
C LEU A 15 -26.08 -13.03 42.46
N GLU A 16 -25.45 -14.04 43.04
CA GLU A 16 -24.06 -14.41 42.71
C GLU A 16 -23.92 -14.75 41.22
N LEU A 17 -24.89 -15.47 40.64
CA LEU A 17 -24.88 -15.78 39.21
C LEU A 17 -24.98 -14.51 38.35
N VAL A 18 -25.86 -13.57 38.71
CA VAL A 18 -26.02 -12.30 37.97
C VAL A 18 -24.76 -11.44 38.06
N VAL A 19 -24.13 -11.35 39.25
CA VAL A 19 -22.88 -10.59 39.42
C VAL A 19 -21.77 -11.19 38.57
N VAL A 20 -21.63 -12.52 38.54
CA VAL A 20 -20.61 -13.20 37.73
C VAL A 20 -20.84 -12.94 36.24
N ILE A 21 -22.07 -13.08 35.75
CA ILE A 21 -22.37 -12.80 34.34
C ILE A 21 -22.10 -11.32 34.02
N GLY A 22 -22.45 -10.40 34.91
CA GLY A 22 -22.16 -8.98 34.74
C GLY A 22 -20.66 -8.70 34.60
N ILE A 23 -19.82 -9.32 35.44
CA ILE A 23 -18.36 -9.22 35.35
C ILE A 23 -17.85 -9.81 34.04
N ILE A 24 -18.35 -10.98 33.62
CA ILE A 24 -17.94 -11.62 32.36
C ILE A 24 -18.25 -10.72 31.16
N VAL A 25 -19.46 -10.17 31.09
CA VAL A 25 -19.87 -9.28 29.97
C VAL A 25 -19.03 -8.01 29.94
N LEU A 26 -18.74 -7.42 31.11
CA LEU A 26 -17.87 -6.24 31.22
C LEU A 26 -16.45 -6.54 30.75
N LEU A 27 -15.87 -7.66 31.19
CA LEU A 27 -14.52 -8.05 30.77
C LEU A 27 -14.48 -8.39 29.27
N ALA A 28 -15.49 -9.09 28.76
CA ALA A 28 -15.55 -9.46 27.34
C ALA A 28 -15.64 -8.22 26.43
N SER A 29 -16.43 -7.20 26.78
CA SER A 29 -16.53 -5.98 25.98
C SER A 29 -15.22 -5.19 25.95
N LEU A 30 -14.50 -5.13 27.07
CA LEU A 30 -13.18 -4.49 27.14
C LEU A 30 -12.16 -5.24 26.26
N VAL A 31 -12.11 -6.57 26.34
CA VAL A 31 -11.17 -7.38 25.56
C VAL A 31 -11.41 -7.20 24.05
N LEU A 32 -12.66 -7.21 23.61
CA LEU A 32 -13.00 -7.00 22.20
C LEU A 32 -12.59 -5.60 21.70
N GLY A 33 -12.77 -4.58 22.53
CA GLY A 33 -12.37 -3.21 22.19
C GLY A 33 -10.85 -3.04 22.07
N VAL A 34 -10.07 -3.68 22.95
CA VAL A 34 -8.59 -3.62 22.86
C VAL A 34 -8.08 -4.41 21.66
N ALA A 35 -8.67 -5.57 21.37
CA ALA A 35 -8.26 -6.42 20.25
C ALA A 35 -8.37 -5.72 18.89
N SER A 36 -9.44 -4.94 18.65
CA SER A 36 -9.63 -4.24 17.37
C SER A 36 -8.58 -3.14 17.13
N ILE A 37 -8.22 -2.38 18.17
CA ILE A 37 -7.18 -1.33 18.09
C ILE A 37 -5.82 -1.94 17.75
N VAL A 38 -5.47 -3.05 18.40
CA VAL A 38 -4.20 -3.75 18.16
C VAL A 38 -4.18 -4.34 16.74
N SER A 39 -5.29 -4.90 16.26
CA SER A 39 -5.41 -5.41 14.88
C SER A 39 -5.18 -4.29 13.86
N ALA A 40 -5.90 -3.18 13.97
CA ALA A 40 -5.77 -2.05 13.06
C ALA A 40 -4.35 -1.46 13.05
N GLN A 41 -3.70 -1.40 14.22
CA GLN A 41 -2.30 -0.97 14.30
C GLN A 41 -1.34 -1.99 13.67
N SER A 42 -1.62 -3.28 13.81
CA SER A 42 -0.84 -4.35 13.18
C SER A 42 -0.93 -4.29 11.66
N GLU A 43 -2.14 -4.18 11.12
CA GLU A 43 -2.41 -4.02 9.68
C GLU A 43 -1.65 -2.80 9.13
N ARG A 44 -1.76 -1.64 9.78
CA ARG A 44 -1.03 -0.45 9.34
C ARG A 44 0.48 -0.64 9.30
N ARG A 45 1.07 -1.26 10.34
CA ARG A 45 2.51 -1.56 10.39
C ARG A 45 2.93 -2.56 9.31
N GLU A 46 2.09 -3.55 9.02
CA GLU A 46 2.34 -4.53 7.97
C GLU A 46 2.36 -3.83 6.60
N CYS A 47 1.39 -2.95 6.34
CA CYS A 47 1.34 -2.12 5.14
C CYS A 47 2.58 -1.24 4.99
N GLU A 48 2.95 -0.49 6.04
CA GLU A 48 4.14 0.38 6.04
C GLU A 48 5.43 -0.42 5.78
N GLY A 49 5.59 -1.58 6.43
CA GLY A 49 6.73 -2.46 6.22
C GLY A 49 6.81 -3.02 4.80
N ALA A 50 5.68 -3.45 4.25
CA ALA A 50 5.62 -3.99 2.89
C ALA A 50 5.88 -2.90 1.82
N ILE A 51 5.33 -1.71 2.00
CA ILE A 51 5.60 -0.55 1.14
C ILE A 51 7.09 -0.18 1.18
N ALA A 52 7.71 -0.18 2.37
CA ALA A 52 9.14 0.10 2.51
C ALA A 52 10.02 -0.95 1.80
N LEU A 53 9.61 -2.23 1.81
CA LEU A 53 10.28 -3.29 1.06
C LEU A 53 10.14 -3.09 -0.46
N LEU A 54 8.95 -2.73 -0.96
CA LEU A 54 8.77 -2.41 -2.38
C LEU A 54 9.60 -1.19 -2.80
N ASP A 55 9.61 -0.14 -1.98
CA ASP A 55 10.45 1.05 -2.19
C ASP A 55 11.94 0.70 -2.27
N THR A 56 12.40 -0.17 -1.37
CA THR A 56 13.78 -0.67 -1.38
C THR A 56 14.07 -1.51 -2.62
N ALA A 57 13.12 -2.34 -3.07
CA ALA A 57 13.27 -3.14 -4.29
C ALA A 57 13.38 -2.27 -5.55
N ILE A 58 12.60 -1.18 -5.62
CA ILE A 58 12.70 -0.18 -6.70
C ILE A 58 14.08 0.47 -6.68
N ALA A 59 14.53 0.98 -5.53
CA ALA A 59 15.83 1.62 -5.42
C ALA A 59 16.99 0.67 -5.79
N GLU A 60 16.90 -0.60 -5.40
CA GLU A 60 17.88 -1.62 -5.74
C GLU A 60 17.88 -1.95 -7.24
N TYR A 61 16.71 -2.01 -7.87
CA TYR A 61 16.62 -2.17 -9.33
C TYR A 61 17.26 -0.98 -10.08
N GLU A 62 16.99 0.25 -9.65
CA GLU A 62 17.59 1.45 -10.25
C GLU A 62 19.11 1.49 -10.08
N SER A 63 19.60 1.07 -8.91
CA SER A 63 21.03 0.89 -8.63
C SER A 63 21.66 -0.16 -9.55
N ALA A 64 21.05 -1.34 -9.65
CA ALA A 64 21.55 -2.45 -10.45
C ALA A 64 21.50 -2.17 -11.96
N SER A 65 20.47 -1.47 -12.44
CA SER A 65 20.32 -1.06 -13.84
C SER A 65 21.15 0.19 -14.20
N GLY A 66 21.69 0.89 -13.21
CA GLY A 66 22.50 2.09 -13.36
C GLY A 66 21.71 3.31 -13.86
N ARG A 67 20.38 3.27 -13.80
CA ARG A 67 19.48 4.35 -14.24
C ARG A 67 18.15 4.31 -13.48
N PRO A 68 17.46 5.45 -13.35
CA PRO A 68 16.11 5.47 -12.79
C PRO A 68 15.11 4.76 -13.72
N ILE A 69 14.02 4.27 -13.13
CA ILE A 69 12.85 3.79 -13.87
C ILE A 69 12.23 4.98 -14.60
N THR A 70 11.89 4.77 -15.87
CA THR A 70 11.30 5.80 -16.71
C THR A 70 9.82 5.56 -16.91
N TYR A 71 9.03 6.61 -16.71
CA TYR A 71 7.58 6.61 -16.86
C TYR A 71 7.15 7.59 -17.94
N GLY A 72 6.27 7.14 -18.84
CA GLY A 72 5.76 7.96 -19.93
C GLY A 72 5.10 7.14 -21.02
N GLN A 73 4.80 7.79 -22.15
CA GLN A 73 4.19 7.14 -23.30
C GLN A 73 5.24 6.87 -24.37
N ASN A 74 5.35 5.61 -24.82
CA ASN A 74 6.21 5.27 -25.94
C ASN A 74 5.82 6.05 -27.19
N MET A 75 6.81 6.63 -27.87
CA MET A 75 6.61 7.39 -29.09
C MET A 75 7.44 6.78 -30.22
N PRO A 76 6.86 6.54 -31.41
CA PRO A 76 7.61 6.07 -32.56
C PRO A 76 8.65 7.12 -32.98
N ALA A 77 9.67 6.68 -33.71
CA ALA A 77 10.63 7.60 -34.29
C ALA A 77 9.91 8.56 -35.25
N GLY A 78 10.10 9.86 -35.04
CA GLY A 78 9.64 10.91 -35.94
C GLY A 78 10.71 11.24 -36.98
N ALA A 79 10.36 12.05 -37.99
CA ALA A 79 11.35 12.55 -38.95
C ALA A 79 12.46 13.34 -38.22
N GLY A 80 13.66 12.74 -38.13
CA GLY A 80 14.80 13.32 -37.43
C GLY A 80 14.81 13.19 -35.90
N GLN A 81 13.90 12.40 -35.30
CA GLN A 81 13.88 12.15 -33.85
C GLN A 81 13.90 10.64 -33.54
N PRO A 82 14.74 10.17 -32.60
CA PRO A 82 14.74 8.77 -32.20
C PRO A 82 13.43 8.39 -31.51
N ALA A 83 13.07 7.10 -31.59
CA ALA A 83 11.96 6.57 -30.80
C ALA A 83 12.24 6.75 -29.30
N LYS A 84 11.19 7.05 -28.54
CA LYS A 84 11.26 7.12 -27.07
C LYS A 84 10.57 5.89 -26.49
N SER A 85 11.31 5.14 -25.67
CA SER A 85 10.79 4.02 -24.91
C SER A 85 10.91 4.30 -23.43
N TYR A 86 9.84 4.02 -22.69
CA TYR A 86 9.74 4.11 -21.25
C TYR A 86 9.57 2.71 -20.67
N ASP A 87 10.05 2.49 -19.45
CA ASP A 87 9.91 1.19 -18.77
C ASP A 87 8.45 0.94 -18.39
N ILE A 88 7.80 1.98 -17.85
CA ILE A 88 6.41 1.94 -17.41
C ILE A 88 5.58 2.88 -18.27
N GLN A 89 4.48 2.36 -18.83
CA GLN A 89 3.63 3.10 -19.75
C GLN A 89 2.59 3.93 -19.01
N SER A 90 2.52 5.24 -19.30
CA SER A 90 1.53 6.15 -18.72
C SER A 90 0.11 5.98 -19.25
N THR A 91 -0.08 5.07 -20.21
CA THR A 91 -1.39 4.69 -20.75
C THR A 91 -2.02 3.53 -19.99
N LEU A 92 -1.29 2.90 -19.06
CA LEU A 92 -1.85 1.89 -18.17
C LEU A 92 -2.87 2.54 -17.22
N ALA A 93 -3.82 1.73 -16.75
CA ALA A 93 -4.65 2.17 -15.62
C ALA A 93 -3.76 2.39 -14.39
N ASP A 94 -4.06 3.38 -13.56
CA ASP A 94 -3.29 3.70 -12.35
C ASP A 94 -3.08 2.47 -11.45
N SER A 95 -4.10 1.62 -11.32
CA SER A 95 -4.04 0.36 -10.57
C SER A 95 -3.11 -0.69 -11.18
N ASP A 96 -2.78 -0.61 -12.46
CA ASP A 96 -1.91 -1.59 -13.14
C ASP A 96 -0.44 -1.15 -13.16
N ILE A 97 -0.15 0.09 -12.77
CA ILE A 97 1.23 0.62 -12.70
C ILE A 97 2.08 -0.21 -11.72
N VAL A 98 1.52 -0.62 -10.58
CA VAL A 98 2.24 -1.48 -9.62
C VAL A 98 2.54 -2.85 -10.23
N VAL A 99 1.63 -3.40 -11.03
CA VAL A 99 1.84 -4.71 -11.70
C VAL A 99 2.95 -4.61 -12.74
N ALA A 100 2.95 -3.54 -13.54
CA ALA A 100 4.03 -3.26 -14.48
C ALA A 100 5.38 -3.06 -13.76
N THR A 101 5.35 -2.39 -12.60
CA THR A 101 6.53 -2.21 -11.75
C THR A 101 7.06 -3.56 -11.27
N LEU A 102 6.21 -4.43 -10.72
CA LEU A 102 6.61 -5.75 -10.26
C LEU A 102 7.21 -6.60 -11.37
N ASN A 103 6.61 -6.58 -12.57
CA ASN A 103 7.16 -7.29 -13.74
C ASN A 103 8.55 -6.76 -14.14
N LEU A 104 8.78 -5.45 -14.02
CA LEU A 104 10.08 -4.86 -14.27
C LEU A 104 11.10 -5.28 -13.21
N LEU A 105 10.72 -5.23 -11.93
CA LEU A 105 11.56 -5.66 -10.81
C LEU A 105 11.91 -7.15 -10.88
N ASP A 106 11.02 -7.98 -11.42
CA ASP A 106 11.27 -9.40 -11.67
C ASP A 106 12.43 -9.63 -12.66
N THR A 107 12.83 -8.62 -13.44
CA THR A 107 14.00 -8.77 -14.32
C THR A 107 15.35 -8.68 -13.58
N SER A 108 15.36 -8.27 -12.31
CA SER A 108 16.57 -8.14 -11.48
C SER A 108 16.57 -9.11 -10.29
N ASP A 109 17.63 -9.92 -10.17
CA ASP A 109 17.79 -10.88 -9.07
C ASP A 109 17.86 -10.21 -7.68
N SER A 110 18.45 -9.02 -7.60
CA SER A 110 18.55 -8.28 -6.33
C SER A 110 17.19 -7.74 -5.89
N ALA A 111 16.40 -7.18 -6.82
CA ALA A 111 15.05 -6.73 -6.54
C ALA A 111 14.12 -7.90 -6.18
N LYS A 112 14.19 -9.02 -6.91
CA LYS A 112 13.49 -10.28 -6.58
C LYS A 112 13.74 -10.75 -5.15
N THR A 113 14.99 -10.69 -4.71
CA THR A 113 15.40 -11.10 -3.36
C THR A 113 14.79 -10.21 -2.27
N ILE A 114 14.54 -8.94 -2.57
CA ILE A 114 13.86 -8.02 -1.66
C ILE A 114 12.35 -8.29 -1.67
N LEU A 115 11.75 -8.45 -2.86
CA LEU A 115 10.33 -8.73 -3.02
C LEU A 115 9.90 -10.03 -2.32
N SER A 116 10.75 -11.06 -2.30
CA SER A 116 10.46 -12.32 -1.60
C SER A 116 10.34 -12.19 -0.08
N LYS A 117 10.75 -11.05 0.50
CA LYS A 117 10.57 -10.74 1.93
C LYS A 117 9.19 -10.17 2.24
N ILE A 118 8.44 -9.74 1.23
CA ILE A 118 7.06 -9.30 1.39
C ILE A 118 6.19 -10.53 1.64
N GLY A 119 5.27 -10.44 2.62
CA GLY A 119 4.37 -11.54 2.95
C GLY A 119 3.54 -11.98 1.74
N GLY A 120 3.38 -13.29 1.55
CA GLY A 120 2.64 -13.84 0.39
C GLY A 120 1.15 -13.53 0.36
N ASN A 121 0.60 -12.99 1.46
CA ASN A 121 -0.74 -12.41 1.52
C ASN A 121 -0.82 -11.04 0.84
N LEU A 122 0.27 -10.26 0.86
CA LEU A 122 0.36 -8.92 0.29
C LEU A 122 0.96 -8.93 -1.12
N LEU A 123 1.98 -9.76 -1.37
CA LEU A 123 2.53 -9.98 -2.71
C LEU A 123 2.08 -11.35 -3.20
N ARG A 124 1.09 -11.37 -4.10
CA ARG A 124 0.40 -12.60 -4.51
C ARG A 124 0.13 -12.64 -6.01
N PRO A 125 -0.19 -13.80 -6.59
CA PRO A 125 -0.59 -13.87 -7.99
C PRO A 125 -1.84 -13.01 -8.27
N LEU A 126 -1.77 -12.21 -9.32
CA LEU A 126 -2.87 -11.42 -9.84
C LEU A 126 -4.03 -12.35 -10.22
N SER A 127 -5.18 -12.10 -9.59
CA SER A 127 -6.39 -12.87 -9.85
C SER A 127 -6.77 -12.85 -11.33
N GLY A 128 -6.91 -14.03 -11.94
CA GLY A 128 -7.25 -14.18 -13.36
C GLY A 128 -6.07 -14.06 -14.33
N SER A 129 -4.83 -13.85 -13.83
CA SER A 129 -3.65 -13.94 -14.68
C SER A 129 -3.30 -15.40 -14.99
N THR A 130 -3.11 -15.71 -16.27
CA THR A 130 -2.62 -17.02 -16.75
C THR A 130 -1.10 -17.13 -16.76
N VAL A 131 -0.39 -16.01 -16.53
CA VAL A 131 1.07 -15.89 -16.70
C VAL A 131 1.79 -15.78 -15.35
N GLY A 132 1.10 -16.05 -14.23
CA GLY A 132 1.70 -15.98 -12.90
C GLY A 132 2.13 -14.57 -12.49
N THR A 133 1.57 -13.54 -13.12
CA THR A 133 1.82 -12.12 -12.80
C THR A 133 1.52 -11.86 -11.33
N LEU A 134 2.36 -11.08 -10.65
CA LEU A 134 2.13 -10.68 -9.26
C LEU A 134 1.33 -9.38 -9.17
N GLU A 135 0.54 -9.25 -8.11
CA GLU A 135 -0.03 -8.00 -7.64
C GLU A 135 0.43 -7.73 -6.22
N PHE A 136 0.49 -6.45 -5.87
CA PHE A 136 0.81 -6.00 -4.52
C PHE A 136 -0.42 -5.33 -3.91
N VAL A 137 -0.97 -5.98 -2.89
CA VAL A 137 -2.13 -5.54 -2.13
C VAL A 137 -1.75 -5.15 -0.71
N ASP A 138 -2.53 -4.25 -0.13
CA ASP A 138 -2.46 -3.91 1.27
C ASP A 138 -3.24 -4.90 2.15
N PRO A 139 -3.14 -4.79 3.49
CA PRO A 139 -3.86 -5.67 4.42
C PRO A 139 -5.39 -5.60 4.32
N TRP A 140 -5.94 -4.56 3.67
CA TRP A 140 -7.36 -4.38 3.43
C TRP A 140 -7.80 -4.89 2.06
N ASP A 141 -6.95 -5.73 1.43
CA ASP A 141 -7.20 -6.41 0.17
C ASP A 141 -7.36 -5.47 -1.04
N ARG A 142 -6.78 -4.26 -0.94
CA ARG A 142 -6.77 -3.27 -2.02
C ARG A 142 -5.38 -3.19 -2.63
N ARG A 143 -5.36 -3.04 -3.96
CA ARG A 143 -4.10 -2.90 -4.67
C ARG A 143 -3.45 -1.55 -4.33
N VAL A 144 -2.17 -1.59 -3.99
CA VAL A 144 -1.35 -0.41 -3.75
C VAL A 144 -1.07 0.28 -5.09
N MET A 145 -1.04 1.61 -5.10
CA MET A 145 -0.69 2.39 -6.27
C MET A 145 0.75 2.87 -6.21
N VAL A 146 1.40 2.95 -7.37
CA VAL A 146 2.71 3.58 -7.54
C VAL A 146 2.53 4.79 -8.44
N VAL A 147 2.86 5.96 -7.93
CA VAL A 147 2.90 7.22 -8.66
C VAL A 147 4.34 7.47 -9.08
N TYR A 148 4.59 7.51 -10.38
CA TYR A 148 5.91 7.83 -10.91
C TYR A 148 6.02 9.32 -11.26
N PRO A 149 7.18 9.93 -11.02
CA PRO A 149 7.48 11.21 -11.64
C PRO A 149 7.53 11.05 -13.16
N GLY A 150 7.20 12.13 -13.88
CA GLY A 150 7.25 12.08 -15.34
C GLY A 150 8.66 12.01 -15.91
N ALA A 151 8.74 12.01 -17.23
CA ALA A 151 10.01 12.08 -17.94
C ALA A 151 10.80 13.36 -17.57
N LYS A 152 12.13 13.32 -17.77
CA LYS A 152 12.97 14.53 -17.62
C LYS A 152 12.41 15.66 -18.47
N TRP A 153 12.20 16.83 -17.85
CA TRP A 153 11.65 17.99 -18.54
C TRP A 153 12.65 18.55 -19.55
N VAL A 154 12.12 18.93 -20.71
CA VAL A 154 12.84 19.64 -21.78
C VAL A 154 12.01 20.86 -22.16
N ALA A 155 12.68 21.98 -22.48
CA ALA A 155 12.01 23.20 -22.87
C ALA A 155 10.98 22.96 -23.98
N GLY A 156 9.74 23.41 -23.73
CA GLY A 156 8.61 23.20 -24.63
C GLY A 156 7.80 21.92 -24.37
N GLN A 157 8.07 21.15 -23.31
CA GLN A 157 7.33 19.93 -22.97
C GLN A 157 6.65 20.03 -21.60
N GLY A 158 5.32 20.12 -21.58
CA GLY A 158 4.53 20.04 -20.35
C GLY A 158 4.91 21.06 -19.26
N VAL A 159 4.42 20.83 -18.04
CA VAL A 159 4.74 21.64 -16.87
C VAL A 159 6.00 21.10 -16.21
N LYS A 160 7.00 21.96 -16.00
CA LYS A 160 8.24 21.59 -15.30
C LYS A 160 7.98 21.47 -13.81
N ASP A 161 8.41 20.35 -13.24
CA ASP A 161 8.40 20.12 -11.80
C ASP A 161 9.71 20.61 -11.12
N VAL A 162 9.66 20.80 -9.80
CA VAL A 162 10.78 21.21 -8.94
C VAL A 162 11.95 20.23 -9.06
N ASP A 163 11.68 18.93 -9.20
CA ASP A 163 12.69 17.88 -9.35
C ASP A 163 13.27 17.76 -10.78
N GLY A 164 12.78 18.62 -11.70
CA GLY A 164 13.20 18.70 -13.09
C GLY A 164 12.53 17.70 -14.03
N THR A 165 11.45 17.04 -13.59
CA THR A 165 10.61 16.17 -14.42
C THR A 165 9.38 16.90 -14.97
N ILE A 166 8.65 16.25 -15.86
CA ILE A 166 7.34 16.71 -16.32
C ILE A 166 6.31 16.28 -15.28
N ARG A 167 5.57 17.24 -14.72
CA ARG A 167 4.50 16.94 -13.76
C ARG A 167 3.43 16.06 -14.41
N THR A 168 3.12 14.94 -13.79
CA THR A 168 2.07 14.00 -14.24
C THR A 168 0.71 14.32 -13.61
N VAL A 169 -0.36 13.79 -14.22
CA VAL A 169 -1.71 13.89 -13.64
C VAL A 169 -1.77 13.14 -12.31
N ALA A 170 -1.17 11.95 -12.22
CA ALA A 170 -1.14 11.15 -11.00
C ALA A 170 -0.43 11.87 -9.85
N GLU A 171 0.64 12.63 -10.12
CA GLU A 171 1.31 13.46 -9.11
C GLU A 171 0.41 14.57 -8.58
N ASN A 172 -0.35 15.25 -9.44
CA ASN A 172 -1.31 16.26 -8.99
C ASN A 172 -2.47 15.63 -8.20
N THR A 173 -2.92 14.45 -8.61
CA THR A 173 -4.09 13.82 -7.99
C THR A 173 -3.74 13.15 -6.67
N TYR A 174 -2.60 12.47 -6.53
CA TYR A 174 -2.35 11.57 -5.40
C TYR A 174 -1.13 11.95 -4.55
N GLY A 175 -0.30 12.89 -5.02
CA GLY A 175 0.88 13.36 -4.31
C GLY A 175 2.05 13.57 -5.24
N ILE A 176 2.69 14.74 -5.15
CA ILE A 176 3.85 15.07 -5.96
C ILE A 176 5.06 14.26 -5.48
N CYS A 177 5.73 13.61 -6.43
CA CYS A 177 6.94 12.85 -6.17
C CYS A 177 8.10 13.77 -5.78
N ARG A 178 9.00 13.28 -4.90
CA ARG A 178 10.17 14.05 -4.46
C ARG A 178 11.44 13.47 -5.03
N ASN A 179 12.34 14.32 -5.51
CA ASN A 179 13.68 13.94 -5.98
C ASN A 179 13.67 12.84 -7.05
N ARG A 180 12.67 12.82 -7.95
CA ARG A 180 12.45 11.78 -8.96
C ARG A 180 12.26 10.36 -8.42
N LYS A 181 11.89 10.23 -7.15
CA LYS A 181 11.59 8.95 -6.52
C LYS A 181 10.10 8.65 -6.67
N ALA A 182 9.75 7.44 -7.09
CA ALA A 182 8.35 7.02 -7.15
C ALA A 182 7.69 7.06 -5.76
N LEU A 183 6.45 7.52 -5.68
CA LEU A 183 5.63 7.49 -4.47
C LEU A 183 4.76 6.24 -4.49
N ILE A 184 4.73 5.51 -3.38
CA ILE A 184 3.87 4.33 -3.21
C ILE A 184 2.78 4.71 -2.22
N VAL A 185 1.52 4.41 -2.54
CA VAL A 185 0.37 4.77 -1.71
C VAL A 185 -0.66 3.65 -1.63
N SER A 186 -1.06 3.30 -0.41
CA SER A 186 -2.24 2.47 -0.11
C SER A 186 -3.40 3.38 0.29
N GLY A 187 -4.62 2.95 -0.08
CA GLY A 187 -5.87 3.60 0.28
C GLY A 187 -6.28 3.43 1.74
N GLY A 188 -5.47 2.77 2.58
CA GLY A 188 -5.80 2.59 3.98
C GLY A 188 -7.05 1.73 4.24
N PRO A 189 -7.56 1.74 5.48
CA PRO A 189 -8.77 1.03 5.88
C PRO A 189 -10.03 1.37 5.08
N ASP A 190 -10.19 2.60 4.61
CA ASP A 190 -11.36 3.00 3.81
C ASP A 190 -11.24 2.58 2.32
N GLY A 191 -10.02 2.25 1.90
CA GLY A 191 -9.67 1.80 0.55
C GLY A 191 -9.76 2.89 -0.51
N GLN A 192 -9.85 4.16 -0.11
CA GLN A 192 -10.01 5.30 -1.00
C GLN A 192 -8.68 6.05 -1.13
N LEU A 193 -8.17 6.12 -2.36
CA LEU A 193 -7.06 7.01 -2.65
C LEU A 193 -7.59 8.45 -2.76
N GLY A 194 -7.43 9.23 -1.68
CA GLY A 194 -7.83 10.63 -1.68
C GLY A 194 -7.17 11.45 -2.78
N LYS A 195 -7.95 12.36 -3.38
CA LYS A 195 -7.51 13.24 -4.47
C LYS A 195 -7.09 14.59 -3.91
N LEU A 196 -5.78 14.85 -3.92
CA LEU A 196 -5.17 16.06 -3.35
C LEU A 196 -5.53 17.33 -4.14
N ASP A 197 -5.71 17.21 -5.45
CA ASP A 197 -6.21 18.27 -6.35
C ASP A 197 -7.75 18.43 -6.34
N GLY A 198 -8.46 17.62 -5.56
CA GLY A 198 -9.93 17.54 -5.55
C GLY A 198 -10.63 18.51 -4.61
N THR A 199 -11.88 18.16 -4.25
CA THR A 199 -12.68 18.82 -3.21
C THR A 199 -12.16 18.48 -1.81
N ASP A 200 -12.59 19.22 -0.78
CA ASP A 200 -12.23 18.90 0.62
C ASP A 200 -12.63 17.48 1.03
N ALA A 201 -13.77 16.99 0.52
CA ALA A 201 -14.22 15.62 0.78
C ALA A 201 -13.27 14.58 0.14
N GLN A 202 -12.77 14.84 -1.07
CA GLN A 202 -11.81 13.96 -1.74
C GLN A 202 -10.42 14.04 -1.10
N ARG A 203 -10.02 15.20 -0.59
CA ARG A 203 -8.79 15.34 0.22
C ARG A 203 -8.88 14.61 1.54
N ALA A 204 -10.05 14.62 2.19
CA ALA A 204 -10.26 13.97 3.47
C ALA A 204 -10.13 12.43 3.39
N GLN A 205 -10.36 11.84 2.20
CA GLN A 205 -10.08 10.43 1.93
C GLN A 205 -8.57 10.10 1.97
N ALA A 206 -7.68 11.10 1.91
CA ALA A 206 -6.24 10.85 2.03
C ALA A 206 -5.76 10.77 3.49
N ASN A 207 -6.65 10.95 4.48
CA ASN A 207 -6.27 11.05 5.89
C ASN A 207 -5.78 9.73 6.49
N ASP A 208 -6.29 8.60 6.02
CA ASP A 208 -5.91 7.26 6.46
C ASP A 208 -4.98 6.52 5.49
N ASN A 209 -4.76 7.08 4.29
CA ASN A 209 -3.76 6.62 3.34
C ASN A 209 -2.39 6.36 4.00
N VAL A 210 -1.69 5.36 3.47
CA VAL A 210 -0.33 4.99 3.87
C VAL A 210 0.61 5.25 2.71
N TYR A 211 1.62 6.09 2.92
CA TYR A 211 2.57 6.52 1.89
C TYR A 211 3.97 5.98 2.17
N SER A 212 4.77 5.71 1.13
CA SER A 212 6.20 5.37 1.29
C SER A 212 7.02 6.53 1.86
N TYR A 213 6.60 7.76 1.59
CA TYR A 213 7.12 8.99 2.18
C TYR A 213 6.06 10.08 2.07
N GLU A 214 6.16 11.13 2.90
CA GLU A 214 5.20 12.24 2.86
C GLU A 214 5.24 12.94 1.49
N PRO A 215 4.15 12.94 0.69
CA PRO A 215 4.13 13.59 -0.61
C PRO A 215 4.18 15.11 -0.48
N GLU A 216 4.61 15.81 -1.53
CA GLU A 216 4.35 17.24 -1.64
C GLU A 216 2.90 17.47 -2.12
N LYS A 217 2.26 18.50 -1.57
CA LYS A 217 0.87 18.82 -1.89
C LYS A 217 0.81 19.65 -3.18
N PRO A 218 -0.17 19.40 -4.08
CA PRO A 218 -0.34 20.11 -5.35
C PRO A 218 -0.42 21.63 -5.25
#